data_AF-U1PP09-F1
#
_entry.id   AF-U1PP09-F1
#
_cell.length_a   1.000
_cell.length_b   1.000
_cell.length_c   1.000
_cell.angle_alpha   90.00
_cell.angle_beta   90.00
_cell.angle_gamma   90.00
#
_symmetry.space_group_name_H-M   'P 1'
#
loop_
_entity.id
_entity.type
_entity.pdbx_description
1 polymer ?
#
loop_
_entity_poly.entity_id
_entity_poly.type
_entity_poly.pdbx_seq_one_letter_code
_entity_poly.pdbx_strand_id
1 'polypeptide(L)'
;MGVTQLRDDDPTNFGYLRSNWREARRGLEAVDMVYPQSKQIHAAIPEPETTPRTLGAALQAFVELGALGVWGDTVAANRYDTRGHDPEMVEEIGRAVERLHEE
;
A
#
# COMPACT_ATOMS: atom_id res chain seq x y z
N MET A 1 -3.00 -3.69 -13.32
CA MET A 1 -1.55 -3.56 -13.53
C MET A 1 -0.87 -4.70 -12.77
N GLY A 2 0.22 -5.29 -13.28
CA GLY A 2 1.00 -6.32 -12.56
C GLY A 2 2.27 -5.76 -11.91
N VAL A 3 2.89 -6.49 -10.98
CA VAL A 3 4.08 -6.00 -10.24
C VAL A 3 5.27 -5.66 -11.14
N THR A 4 5.54 -6.50 -12.16
CA THR A 4 6.59 -6.22 -13.16
C THR A 4 6.28 -4.95 -13.94
N GLN A 5 5.02 -4.74 -14.31
CA GLN A 5 4.60 -3.54 -15.01
C GLN A 5 4.71 -2.29 -14.12
N LEU A 6 4.37 -2.39 -12.82
CA LEU A 6 4.57 -1.29 -11.87
C LEU A 6 6.05 -0.90 -11.77
N ARG A 7 6.96 -1.88 -11.73
CA ARG A 7 8.41 -1.60 -11.72
C ARG A 7 8.86 -0.78 -12.93
N ASP A 8 8.30 -1.09 -14.09
CA ASP A 8 8.72 -0.48 -15.36
C ASP A 8 8.04 0.89 -15.59
N ASP A 9 6.74 1.01 -15.25
CA ASP A 9 5.92 2.20 -15.48
C ASP A 9 6.06 3.24 -14.33
N ASP A 10 6.19 2.78 -13.07
CA ASP A 10 6.40 3.62 -11.88
C ASP A 10 7.46 3.02 -10.92
N PRO A 11 8.76 3.12 -11.27
CA PRO A 11 9.85 2.60 -10.45
C PRO A 11 9.93 3.25 -9.06
N THR A 12 9.36 4.45 -8.91
CA THR A 12 9.36 5.17 -7.63
C THR A 12 8.39 4.51 -6.65
N ASN A 13 7.14 4.31 -7.05
CA ASN A 13 6.14 3.62 -6.24
C ASN A 13 6.51 2.15 -6.03
N PHE A 14 7.11 1.48 -7.02
CA PHE A 14 7.68 0.15 -6.83
C PHE A 14 8.76 0.15 -5.73
N GLY A 15 9.68 1.12 -5.73
CA GLY A 15 10.72 1.26 -4.71
C GLY A 15 10.14 1.48 -3.31
N TYR A 16 9.12 2.33 -3.19
CA TYR A 16 8.42 2.56 -1.92
C TYR A 16 7.66 1.32 -1.46
N LEU A 17 6.96 0.64 -2.36
CA LEU A 17 6.26 -0.60 -2.04
C LEU A 17 7.25 -1.66 -1.53
N ARG A 18 8.35 -1.88 -2.25
CA ARG A 18 9.41 -2.81 -1.86
C ARG A 18 9.90 -2.59 -0.44
N SER A 19 10.20 -1.35 -0.07
CA SER A 19 10.76 -1.05 1.25
C SER A 19 9.71 -1.07 2.37
N ASN A 20 8.43 -0.84 2.08
CA ASN A 20 7.45 -0.49 3.12
C ASN A 20 6.17 -1.35 3.09
N TRP A 21 6.08 -2.38 2.23
CA TRP A 21 4.86 -3.19 2.08
C TRP A 21 4.42 -3.86 3.38
N ARG A 22 5.36 -4.34 4.21
CA ARG A 22 5.06 -4.96 5.51
C ARG A 22 4.43 -3.98 6.49
N GLU A 23 4.91 -2.74 6.49
CA GLU A 23 4.36 -1.69 7.34
C GLU A 23 2.98 -1.24 6.85
N ALA A 24 2.79 -1.11 5.54
CA ALA A 24 1.48 -0.88 4.94
C ALA A 24 0.48 -1.99 5.32
N ARG A 25 0.88 -3.27 5.24
CA ARG A 25 0.07 -4.41 5.67
C ARG A 25 -0.32 -4.31 7.16
N ARG A 26 0.66 -4.09 8.05
CA ARG A 26 0.41 -3.88 9.49
C ARG A 26 -0.59 -2.75 9.75
N GLY A 27 -0.45 -1.64 9.03
CA GLY A 27 -1.36 -0.50 9.16
C GLY A 27 -2.79 -0.83 8.72
N LEU A 28 -2.96 -1.55 7.61
CA LEU A 28 -4.27 -2.00 7.12
C LEU A 28 -4.92 -3.00 8.07
N GLU A 29 -4.14 -3.87 8.71
CA GLU A 29 -4.62 -4.83 9.72
C GLU A 29 -5.00 -4.15 11.05
N ALA A 30 -4.34 -3.06 11.42
CA ALA A 30 -4.52 -2.38 12.71
C ALA A 30 -5.59 -1.28 12.71
N VAL A 31 -5.98 -0.77 11.54
CA VAL A 31 -6.89 0.39 11.45
C VAL A 31 -8.37 -0.05 11.49
N ASP A 32 -9.12 0.42 12.48
CA ASP A 32 -10.55 0.09 12.61
C ASP A 32 -11.47 0.90 11.68
N MET A 33 -10.94 1.93 11.01
CA MET A 33 -11.72 2.80 10.15
C MET A 33 -11.99 2.17 8.79
N VAL A 34 -13.19 2.41 8.27
CA VAL A 34 -13.63 1.93 6.95
C VAL A 34 -13.01 2.73 5.78
N TYR A 35 -12.79 4.03 5.99
CA TYR A 35 -12.23 4.93 4.96
C TYR A 35 -11.07 5.79 5.48
N PRO A 36 -9.98 5.19 6.00
CA PRO A 36 -8.90 5.93 6.61
C PRO A 36 -8.02 6.65 5.59
N GLN A 37 -7.42 7.76 6.03
CA GLN A 37 -6.31 8.39 5.33
C GLN A 37 -4.98 7.72 5.69
N SER A 38 -3.93 7.91 4.88
CA SER A 38 -2.59 7.36 5.13
C SER A 38 -2.06 7.72 6.52
N LYS A 39 -2.34 8.94 7.01
CA LYS A 39 -1.97 9.38 8.36
C LYS A 39 -2.70 8.63 9.48
N GLN A 40 -3.94 8.18 9.22
CA GLN A 40 -4.75 7.45 10.19
C GLN A 40 -4.34 5.98 10.22
N ILE A 41 -4.06 5.40 9.06
CA ILE A 41 -3.44 4.07 8.95
C ILE A 41 -2.10 4.06 9.69
N HIS A 42 -1.24 5.05 9.41
CA HIS A 42 0.06 5.20 10.06
C HIS A 42 -0.06 5.32 11.58
N ALA A 43 -1.01 6.13 12.08
CA ALA A 43 -1.24 6.31 13.51
C ALA A 43 -1.73 5.05 14.23
N ALA A 44 -2.25 4.04 13.50
CA ALA A 44 -2.65 2.76 14.07
C ALA A 44 -1.47 1.78 14.24
N ILE A 45 -0.31 2.07 13.64
CA ILE A 45 0.87 1.21 13.69
C ILE A 45 1.64 1.48 14.99
N PRO A 46 1.88 0.48 15.85
CA PRO A 46 2.79 0.61 16.98
C PRO A 46 4.22 0.81 16.48
N GLU A 47 4.91 1.84 17.00
CA GLU A 47 6.32 2.15 16.68
C GLU A 47 6.63 2.17 15.18
N PRO A 48 6.01 3.09 14.40
CA PRO A 48 6.17 3.11 12.96
C PRO A 48 7.61 3.47 12.55
N GLU A 49 8.11 2.76 11.55
CA GLU A 49 9.44 2.88 10.99
C GLU A 49 9.50 3.96 9.89
N THR A 50 8.34 4.32 9.32
CA THR A 50 8.24 5.30 8.24
C THR A 50 7.39 6.51 8.61
N THR A 51 7.28 7.44 7.67
CA THR A 51 6.37 8.59 7.80
C THR A 51 5.01 8.28 7.16
N PRO A 52 3.92 8.99 7.51
CA PRO A 52 2.63 8.89 6.83
C PRO A 52 2.72 9.06 5.30
N ARG A 53 3.67 9.89 4.83
CA ARG A 53 3.88 10.13 3.40
C ARG A 53 4.49 8.91 2.72
N THR A 54 5.50 8.31 3.33
CA THR A 54 6.16 7.10 2.84
C THR A 54 5.19 5.92 2.82
N LEU A 55 4.42 5.75 3.91
CA LEU A 55 3.36 4.75 3.98
C LEU A 55 2.32 4.96 2.87
N GLY A 56 1.93 6.21 2.64
CA GLY A 56 1.00 6.58 1.58
C GLY A 56 1.46 6.17 0.18
N ALA A 57 2.75 6.26 -0.13
CA ALA A 57 3.29 5.83 -1.41
C ALA A 57 3.18 4.30 -1.60
N ALA A 58 3.44 3.51 -0.55
CA ALA A 58 3.22 2.07 -0.60
C ALA A 58 1.73 1.69 -0.73
N LEU A 59 0.84 2.40 -0.03
CA LEU A 59 -0.61 2.18 -0.16
C LEU A 59 -1.12 2.54 -1.56
N GLN A 60 -0.61 3.61 -2.15
CA GLN A 60 -0.93 3.99 -3.53
C GLN A 60 -0.51 2.91 -4.54
N ALA A 61 0.66 2.30 -4.36
CA ALA A 61 1.08 1.19 -5.20
C ALA A 61 0.14 -0.02 -5.09
N PHE A 62 -0.40 -0.32 -3.90
CA PHE A 62 -1.43 -1.35 -3.75
C PHE A 62 -2.73 -1.00 -4.46
N VAL A 63 -3.10 0.29 -4.52
CA VAL A 63 -4.26 0.73 -5.29
C VAL A 63 -4.06 0.49 -6.79
N GLU A 64 -2.89 0.84 -7.33
CA GLU A 64 -2.56 0.64 -8.75
C GLU A 64 -2.52 -0.84 -9.15
N LEU A 65 -2.08 -1.69 -8.22
CA LEU A 65 -2.08 -3.15 -8.37
C LEU A 65 -3.43 -3.81 -8.09
N GLY A 66 -4.42 -3.05 -7.59
CA GLY A 66 -5.79 -3.52 -7.36
C GLY A 66 -6.03 -4.26 -6.03
N ALA A 67 -5.05 -4.26 -5.11
CA ALA A 67 -5.17 -4.91 -3.80
C ALA A 67 -5.83 -4.02 -2.72
N LEU A 68 -6.00 -2.74 -3.03
CA LEU A 68 -6.63 -1.76 -2.16
C LEU A 68 -7.53 -0.81 -2.97
N GLY A 69 -8.73 -0.54 -2.46
CA GLY A 69 -9.61 0.46 -3.05
C GLY A 69 -9.33 1.87 -2.54
N VAL A 70 -9.81 2.87 -3.27
CA VAL A 70 -9.94 4.25 -2.78
C VAL A 70 -11.40 4.65 -2.70
N TRP A 71 -11.74 5.43 -1.68
CA TRP A 71 -13.07 5.98 -1.52
C TRP A 71 -13.08 7.47 -1.87
N GLY A 72 -13.85 7.81 -2.90
CA GLY A 72 -13.98 9.16 -3.44
C GLY A 72 -13.50 9.24 -4.89
N ASP A 73 -14.34 9.78 -5.76
CA ASP A 73 -14.19 9.80 -7.24
C ASP A 73 -13.11 10.76 -7.77
N THR A 74 -12.05 11.01 -7.00
CA THR A 74 -11.04 12.03 -7.33
C THR A 74 -9.63 11.48 -7.32
N VAL A 75 -8.82 11.97 -8.27
CA VAL A 75 -7.39 11.69 -8.48
C VAL A 75 -6.48 11.99 -7.26
N ALA A 76 -7.07 12.52 -6.17
CA ALA A 76 -6.42 12.80 -4.90
C ALA A 76 -7.22 12.23 -3.71
N ALA A 77 -7.90 11.10 -3.92
CA ALA A 77 -8.64 10.40 -2.89
C ALA A 77 -7.69 9.94 -1.77
N ASN A 78 -7.52 10.80 -0.77
CA ASN A 78 -6.71 10.54 0.41
C ASN A 78 -7.38 9.52 1.36
N ARG A 79 -8.33 8.71 0.89
CA ARG A 79 -9.08 7.75 1.71
C ARG A 79 -9.08 6.39 1.03
N TYR A 80 -8.58 5.40 1.74
CA TYR A 80 -8.51 4.02 1.29
C TYR A 80 -9.78 3.27 1.70
N ASP A 81 -10.30 2.36 0.88
CA ASP A 81 -11.42 1.50 1.25
C ASP A 81 -10.89 0.19 1.85
N THR A 82 -10.93 0.08 3.17
CA THR A 82 -10.46 -1.11 3.89
C THR A 82 -11.42 -2.28 3.80
N ARG A 83 -12.66 -2.08 3.34
CA ARG A 83 -13.63 -3.19 3.15
C ARG A 83 -13.36 -3.97 1.87
N GLY A 84 -12.76 -3.31 0.89
CA GLY A 84 -12.33 -3.91 -0.37
C GLY A 84 -10.86 -4.34 -0.36
N HIS A 85 -10.19 -4.22 0.79
CA HIS A 85 -8.81 -4.69 0.93
C HIS A 85 -8.77 -6.22 0.86
N ASP A 86 -7.90 -6.74 0.01
CA ASP A 86 -7.61 -8.17 -0.10
C ASP A 86 -6.27 -8.48 0.60
N PRO A 87 -6.28 -9.10 1.80
CA PRO A 87 -5.07 -9.43 2.55
C PRO A 87 -4.17 -10.44 1.83
N GLU A 88 -4.76 -11.38 1.09
CA GLU A 88 -4.03 -12.40 0.35
C GLU A 88 -3.30 -11.79 -0.84
N MET A 89 -3.98 -10.92 -1.59
CA MET A 89 -3.36 -10.20 -2.70
C MET A 89 -2.25 -9.25 -2.23
N VAL A 90 -2.41 -8.57 -1.09
CA VAL A 90 -1.34 -7.73 -0.51
C VAL A 90 -0.10 -8.56 -0.16
N GLU A 91 -0.28 -9.74 0.43
CA GLU A 91 0.81 -10.67 0.73
C GLU A 91 1.48 -11.22 -0.54
N GLU A 92 0.69 -11.60 -1.56
CA GLU A 92 1.19 -12.07 -2.85
C GLU A 92 2.03 -11.00 -3.55
N ILE A 93 1.53 -9.77 -3.61
CA ILE A 93 2.25 -8.62 -4.16
C ILE A 93 3.53 -8.38 -3.39
N GLY A 94 3.49 -8.37 -2.06
CA GLY A 94 4.68 -8.19 -1.21
C GLY A 94 5.77 -9.20 -1.55
N ARG A 95 5.41 -10.48 -1.65
CA ARG A 95 6.34 -11.56 -2.04
C ARG A 95 6.83 -11.42 -3.48
N ALA A 96 5.98 -11.00 -4.40
CA ALA A 96 6.37 -10.78 -5.79
C ALA A 96 7.40 -9.64 -5.93
N VAL A 97 7.20 -8.54 -5.20
CA VAL A 97 8.14 -7.41 -5.18
C VAL A 97 9.50 -7.82 -4.60
N GLU A 98 9.51 -8.68 -3.59
CA GLU A 98 10.76 -9.22 -3.00
C GLU A 98 11.53 -10.10 -3.98
N ARG A 99 10.84 -11.02 -4.67
CA ARG A 99 11.47 -11.87 -5.69
C ARG A 99 12.10 -11.04 -6.81
N LEU A 100 11.38 -10.04 -7.31
CA LEU A 100 11.85 -9.18 -8.39
C LEU A 100 13.02 -8.25 -8.01
N HIS A 101 13.35 -8.15 -6.72
CA HIS A 101 14.53 -7.43 -6.24
C HIS A 101 15.78 -8.32 -6.18
N GLU A 102 15.60 -9.63 -6.04
CA GLU A 102 16.71 -10.60 -6.03
C GLU A 102 17.21 -10.95 -7.44
N GLU A 103 16.47 -10.56 -8.48
CA GLU A 103 16.77 -10.71 -9.91
C GLU A 103 17.58 -9.53 -10.49
#